data_AF-A0A1E5VME7-F1
#
_entry.id   AF-A0A1E5VME7-F1
#
_cell.length_a   1.000
_cell.length_b   1.000
_cell.length_c   1.000
_cell.angle_alpha   90.00
_cell.angle_beta   90.00
_cell.angle_gamma   90.00
#
_symmetry.space_group_name_H-M   'P 1'
#
loop_
_entity.id
_entity.type
_entity.pdbx_description
1 polymer ?
#
loop_
_entity_poly.entity_id
_entity_poly.type
_entity_poly.pdbx_seq_one_letter_code
_entity_poly.pdbx_strand_id
1 'polypeptide(L)' 'LQKSILPDAACERCHAGEETCDHLIFMCSFAQQFWCSLGIDPSACSVSKLWTVPRPTTVPLLHFDSFIPLCYWHI' A
#
# COMPACT_ATOMS: atom_id res chain seq x y z
N LEU A 1 -25.62 -10.48 13.35
CA LEU A 1 -24.52 -9.83 12.59
C LEU A 1 -24.97 -9.74 11.14
N GLN A 2 -25.30 -8.54 10.65
CA GLN A 2 -25.71 -8.36 9.26
C GLN A 2 -24.44 -8.17 8.43
N LYS A 3 -24.12 -9.11 7.54
CA LYS A 3 -23.01 -8.92 6.61
C LYS A 3 -23.43 -7.86 5.60
N SER A 4 -22.74 -6.72 5.60
CA SER A 4 -22.85 -5.76 4.50
C SER A 4 -22.21 -6.38 3.28
N ILE A 5 -23.03 -7.04 2.45
CA ILE A 5 -22.61 -7.54 1.14
C ILE A 5 -22.63 -6.33 0.22
N LEU A 6 -21.44 -5.89 -0.21
CA LEU A 6 -21.32 -4.84 -1.21
C LEU A 6 -21.73 -5.38 -2.59
N PRO A 7 -22.33 -4.55 -3.45
CA PRO A 7 -22.77 -4.98 -4.78
C PRO A 7 -21.60 -5.26 -5.72
N ASP A 8 -20.44 -4.66 -5.45
CA ASP A 8 -19.21 -4.83 -6.21
C ASP A 8 -17.99 -4.82 -5.29
N ALA A 9 -16.84 -5.15 -5.88
CA ALA A 9 -15.55 -5.16 -5.20
C ALA A 9 -14.71 -3.92 -5.55
N ALA A 10 -15.29 -2.81 -6.01
CA ALA A 10 -14.52 -1.65 -6.40
C ALA A 10 -13.87 -0.97 -5.18
N CYS A 11 -12.64 -0.49 -5.35
CA CYS A 11 -11.95 0.26 -4.30
C CYS A 11 -12.68 1.57 -4.00
N GLU A 12 -13.07 1.77 -2.74
CA GLU A 12 -13.83 2.97 -2.31
C GLU A 12 -13.01 4.26 -2.38
N ARG A 13 -11.68 4.17 -2.51
CA ARG A 13 -10.79 5.35 -2.57
C ARG A 13 -10.62 5.90 -3.97
N CYS A 14 -10.35 5.02 -4.94
CA CYS A 14 -10.04 5.45 -6.31
C CYS A 14 -11.16 5.13 -7.31
N HIS A 15 -12.09 4.24 -6.97
CA HIS A 15 -13.18 3.77 -7.83
C HIS A 15 -12.72 3.26 -9.21
N ALA A 16 -11.45 2.86 -9.35
CA ALA A 16 -10.82 2.55 -10.65
C ALA A 16 -10.34 1.10 -10.77
N GLY A 17 -10.46 0.28 -9.73
CA GLY A 17 -10.06 -1.13 -9.75
C GLY A 17 -10.69 -1.91 -8.59
N GLU A 18 -10.52 -3.23 -8.61
CA GLU A 18 -10.97 -4.10 -7.51
C GLU A 18 -10.13 -3.86 -6.26
N GLU A 19 -10.81 -3.82 -5.12
CA GLU A 19 -10.26 -3.69 -3.78
C GLU A 19 -9.60 -5.00 -3.34
N THR A 20 -8.40 -5.22 -3.84
CA THR A 20 -7.50 -6.28 -3.39
C THR A 20 -6.46 -5.73 -2.42
N CYS A 21 -5.79 -6.59 -1.66
CA CYS A 21 -4.70 -6.15 -0.79
C CYS A 21 -3.58 -5.45 -1.57
N ASP A 22 -3.18 -6.00 -2.73
CA ASP A 22 -2.18 -5.35 -3.60
C ASP A 22 -2.69 -4.01 -4.14
N HIS A 23 -3.98 -3.90 -4.43
CA HIS A 23 -4.56 -2.62 -4.83
C HIS A 23 -4.53 -1.60 -3.69
N LEU A 24 -5.01 -1.95 -2.49
CA LEU A 24 -5.01 -1.04 -1.35
C LEU A 24 -3.60 -0.58 -0.96
N ILE A 25 -2.63 -1.50 -0.95
CA ILE A 25 -1.29 -1.22 -0.45
C ILE A 25 -0.40 -0.59 -1.53
N PHE A 26 -0.48 -0.98 -2.80
CA PHE A 26 0.48 -0.56 -3.83
C PHE A 26 -0.14 0.09 -5.07
N MET A 27 -1.28 -0.39 -5.56
CA MET A 27 -1.79 0.02 -6.89
C MET A 27 -2.83 1.14 -6.86
N CYS A 28 -3.49 1.40 -5.73
CA CYS A 28 -4.45 2.49 -5.60
C CYS A 28 -3.75 3.82 -5.86
N SER A 29 -4.39 4.75 -6.56
CA SER A 29 -3.79 6.04 -6.91
C SER A 29 -3.29 6.82 -5.69
N PHE A 30 -3.98 6.69 -4.55
CA PHE A 30 -3.52 7.22 -3.26
C PHE A 30 -2.24 6.53 -2.78
N ALA A 31 -2.20 5.20 -2.78
CA ALA A 31 -1.04 4.43 -2.34
C ALA A 31 0.18 4.67 -3.23
N GLN A 32 -0.03 4.74 -4.56
CA GLN A 32 1.04 5.07 -5.51
C GLN A 32 1.65 6.43 -5.21
N GLN A 33 0.83 7.46 -4.96
CA GLN A 33 1.33 8.79 -4.60
C GLN A 33 2.13 8.75 -3.30
N PHE A 34 1.65 8.02 -2.29
CA PHE A 34 2.37 7.84 -1.02
C PHE A 34 3.76 7.21 -1.23
N TRP A 35 3.84 6.06 -1.92
CA TRP A 35 5.12 5.37 -2.15
C TRP A 35 6.08 6.17 -3.03
N CYS A 36 5.56 6.79 -4.10
CA CYS A 36 6.36 7.66 -4.97
C CYS A 36 6.93 8.85 -4.18
N SER A 37 6.19 9.43 -3.23
CA SER A 37 6.70 10.51 -2.37
C SER A 37 7.87 10.07 -1.46
N LEU A 38 7.94 8.78 -1.13
CA LEU A 38 9.04 8.15 -0.41
C LEU A 38 10.18 7.68 -1.34
N GLY A 39 10.05 7.87 -2.65
CA GLY A 39 11.01 7.41 -3.66
C GLY A 39 11.00 5.90 -3.90
N ILE A 40 9.89 5.23 -3.58
CA ILE A 40 9.69 3.80 -3.83
C ILE A 40 8.84 3.64 -5.10
N ASP A 41 9.25 2.73 -5.99
CA ASP A 41 8.43 2.31 -7.12
C ASP A 41 7.45 1.20 -6.67
N PRO A 42 6.14 1.50 -6.57
CA PRO A 42 5.14 0.54 -6.12
C PRO A 42 4.87 -0.57 -7.15
N SER A 43 5.19 -0.37 -8.43
CA SER A 43 4.90 -1.35 -9.49
C SER A 43 5.74 -2.63 -9.37
N ALA A 44 6.89 -2.54 -8.69
CA ALA A 44 7.76 -3.67 -8.39
C ALA A 44 7.43 -4.37 -7.05
N CYS A 45 6.45 -3.86 -6.30
CA CYS A 45 6.10 -4.36 -4.98
C CYS A 45 4.85 -5.27 -5.02
N SER A 46 4.74 -6.16 -4.04
CA SER A 46 3.55 -6.97 -3.84
C SER A 46 3.36 -7.30 -2.37
N VAL A 47 2.10 -7.42 -1.94
CA VAL A 47 1.71 -7.84 -0.60
C VAL A 47 2.20 -9.26 -0.27
N SER A 48 2.38 -10.11 -1.29
CA SER A 48 2.99 -11.43 -1.11
C SER A 48 4.47 -11.37 -0.68
N LYS A 49 5.12 -10.21 -0.82
CA LYS A 49 6.55 -9.98 -0.55
C LYS A 49 6.79 -8.65 0.17
N LEU A 50 5.96 -8.30 1.16
CA LEU A 50 6.07 -7.02 1.90
C LEU A 50 7.46 -6.75 2.48
N TRP A 51 8.21 -7.80 2.83
CA TRP A 51 9.57 -7.70 3.37
C TRP A 51 10.63 -7.33 2.33
N THR A 52 10.29 -7.32 1.04
CA THR A 52 11.21 -6.92 -0.05
C THR A 52 11.04 -5.47 -0.48
N VAL A 53 10.10 -4.73 0.13
CA VAL A 53 9.90 -3.30 -0.17
C VAL A 53 11.19 -2.54 0.17
N PRO A 54 11.75 -1.77 -0.78
CA PRO A 54 13.04 -1.12 -0.57
C PRO A 54 12.95 -0.04 0.50
N ARG A 55 14.07 0.17 1.20
CA ARG A 55 14.20 1.28 2.13
C ARG A 55 14.24 2.63 1.40
N PRO A 56 13.38 3.59 1.75
CA PRO A 56 13.54 4.98 1.32
C PRO A 56 14.91 5.51 1.74
N THR A 57 15.62 6.18 0.83
CA THR A 57 16.92 6.79 1.15
C THR A 57 16.79 7.90 2.20
N THR A 58 15.60 8.48 2.36
CA THR A 58 15.24 9.52 3.33
C THR A 58 15.11 9.00 4.77
N VAL A 59 14.96 7.69 4.97
CA VAL A 59 14.75 7.10 6.30
C VAL A 59 16.06 6.51 6.83
N PRO A 60 16.56 6.95 8.01
CA PRO A 60 17.76 6.40 8.62
C PRO A 60 17.68 4.88 8.83
N LEU A 61 18.81 4.19 8.66
CA LEU A 61 18.89 2.72 8.71
C LEU A 61 18.32 2.14 10.02
N LEU A 62 18.54 2.82 11.16
CA LEU A 62 18.13 2.35 12.48
C LEU A 62 16.60 2.22 12.66
N HIS A 63 15.81 2.98 11.89
CA HIS A 63 14.35 3.05 12.09
C HIS A 63 13.55 2.36 10.97
N PHE A 64 14.23 1.84 9.95
CA PHE A 64 13.59 1.28 8.77
C PHE A 64 12.68 0.09 9.09
N ASP A 65 13.16 -0.84 9.93
CA ASP A 65 12.46 -2.09 10.23
C ASP A 65 11.09 -1.88 10.89
N SER A 66 10.86 -0.70 11.48
CA SER A 66 9.55 -0.30 12.03
C SER A 66 8.78 0.65 11.11
N PHE A 67 9.48 1.46 10.31
CA PHE A 67 8.86 2.48 9.48
C PHE A 67 7.94 1.91 8.40
N ILE A 68 8.41 0.92 7.64
CA ILE A 68 7.62 0.33 6.55
C ILE A 68 6.33 -0.33 7.06
N PRO A 69 6.35 -1.14 8.14
CA PRO A 69 5.13 -1.62 8.77
C PRO A 69 4.14 -0.51 9.13
N LEU A 70 4.62 0.62 9.67
CA LEU A 70 3.75 1.76 9.99
C LEU A 70 3.11 2.38 8.74
N CYS A 71 3.83 2.44 7.62
CA CYS A 71 3.26 2.90 6.36
C CYS A 71 2.04 2.06 5.95
N TYR A 72 2.11 0.73 6.06
CA TYR A 72 0.98 -0.15 5.74
C TYR A 72 -0.26 0.08 6.62
N TRP A 73 -0.09 0.60 7.84
CA TRP A 73 -1.20 0.92 8.75
C TRP A 73 -1.85 2.27 8.44
N HIS A 74 -1.11 3.18 7.83
CA HIS A 74 -1.59 4.52 7.48
C HIS A 74 -2.16 4.61 6.07
N ILE A 75 -1.80 3.65 5.21
CA ILE A 75 -2.44 3.43 3.91
C ILE A 75 -3.78 2.76 4.16
#